data_AF-A0A2T2VZ75-F1
#
_entry.id   AF-A0A2T2VZ75-F1
#
_cell.length_a   1.000
_cell.length_b   1.000
_cell.length_c   1.000
_cell.angle_alpha   90.00
_cell.angle_beta   90.00
_cell.angle_gamma   90.00
#
_symmetry.space_group_name_H-M   'P 1'
#
loop_
_entity.id
_entity.type
_entity.pdbx_description
1 polymer ?
#
loop_
_entity_poly.entity_id
_entity_poly.type
_entity_poly.pdbx_seq_one_letter_code
_entity_poly.pdbx_strand_id
1 'polypeptide(L)'
;MGSLQWCVLRFGLGRGGGLRWWPLASALGWIVSTLLQTLMQGLYTPVANGLWQTFGLWEVFWLNVITGPLMIWGMAIAQGLILRRRGLKLGHWVVISLIGGALYGAASAALCAGYCPILPPLWAGGIAAGFGWAVYGLVTGLWLVGRSFAQERV
;
A
#
# COMPACT_ATOMS: atom_id res chain seq x y z
N MET A 1 -7.17 6.24 5.11
CA MET A 1 -6.97 4.87 4.59
C MET A 1 -6.94 3.80 5.68
N GLY A 2 -6.14 3.96 6.75
CA GLY A 2 -6.22 3.07 7.93
C GLY A 2 -7.65 2.91 8.47
N SER A 3 -8.47 3.96 8.41
CA SER A 3 -9.88 3.95 8.84
C SER A 3 -10.81 3.07 7.99
N LEU A 4 -10.60 2.97 6.67
CA LEU A 4 -11.40 2.13 5.77
C LEU A 4 -11.03 0.66 5.92
N GLN A 5 -9.72 0.35 5.97
CA GLN A 5 -9.24 -0.99 6.31
C GLN A 5 -9.72 -1.40 7.72
N TRP A 6 -9.73 -0.46 8.66
CA TRP A 6 -10.27 -0.68 10.00
C TRP A 6 -11.76 -1.00 9.99
N CYS A 7 -12.58 -0.33 9.16
CA CYS A 7 -13.99 -0.68 9.02
C CYS A 7 -14.14 -2.13 8.53
N VAL A 8 -13.43 -2.52 7.46
CA VAL A 8 -13.45 -3.91 6.95
C VAL A 8 -13.01 -4.91 8.01
N LEU A 9 -11.93 -4.62 8.74
CA LEU A 9 -11.43 -5.47 9.84
C LEU A 9 -12.42 -5.53 11.02
N ARG A 10 -13.11 -4.44 11.33
CA ARG A 10 -14.10 -4.37 12.42
C ARG A 10 -15.35 -5.18 12.09
N PHE A 11 -15.78 -5.15 10.83
CA PHE A 11 -16.92 -5.93 10.36
C PHE A 11 -16.56 -7.40 10.12
N GLY A 12 -15.38 -7.71 9.57
CA GLY A 12 -14.99 -9.07 9.16
C GLY A 12 -14.26 -9.92 10.21
N LEU A 13 -13.58 -9.33 11.21
CA LEU A 13 -12.82 -10.08 12.24
C LEU A 13 -13.37 -9.93 13.66
N GLY A 14 -14.58 -9.38 13.82
CA GLY A 14 -15.23 -9.24 15.12
C GLY A 14 -14.58 -8.23 16.08
N ARG A 15 -15.40 -7.75 17.03
CA ARG A 15 -15.06 -6.74 18.07
C ARG A 15 -13.86 -7.18 18.94
N GLY A 16 -12.64 -6.84 18.52
CA GLY A 16 -11.43 -7.06 19.32
C GLY A 16 -10.65 -5.77 19.57
N GLY A 17 -10.43 -5.41 20.84
CA GLY A 17 -9.89 -4.12 21.31
C GLY A 17 -8.56 -3.64 20.73
N GLY A 18 -7.77 -4.51 20.09
CA GLY A 18 -6.50 -4.15 19.42
C GLY A 18 -6.64 -3.33 18.13
N LEU A 19 -7.82 -3.33 17.50
CA LEU A 19 -8.09 -2.55 16.28
C LEU A 19 -8.18 -1.04 16.52
N ARG A 20 -8.37 -0.59 17.78
CA ARG A 20 -8.41 0.84 18.12
C ARG A 20 -7.11 1.57 17.77
N TRP A 21 -5.99 0.85 17.80
CA TRP A 21 -4.67 1.37 17.47
C TRP A 21 -4.34 1.29 15.98
N TRP A 22 -5.20 0.67 15.16
CA TRP A 22 -4.95 0.50 13.73
C TRP A 22 -4.77 1.82 12.99
N PRO A 23 -5.64 2.84 13.14
CA PRO A 23 -5.45 4.10 12.45
C PRO A 23 -4.16 4.80 12.89
N LEU A 24 -3.84 4.75 14.19
CA LEU A 24 -2.64 5.37 14.74
C LEU A 24 -1.37 4.68 14.24
N ALA A 25 -1.31 3.35 14.29
CA ALA A 25 -0.18 2.56 13.79
C ALA A 25 0.00 2.73 12.27
N SER A 26 -1.11 2.85 11.53
CA SER A 26 -1.07 3.13 10.09
C SER A 26 -0.50 4.51 9.81
N ALA A 27 -0.91 5.53 10.57
CA ALA A 27 -0.42 6.90 10.42
C ALA A 27 1.07 7.03 10.78
N LEU A 28 1.48 6.46 11.92
CA LEU A 28 2.89 6.46 12.33
C LEU A 28 3.76 5.68 11.35
N GLY A 29 3.31 4.50 10.92
CA GLY A 29 4.01 3.69 9.93
C GLY A 29 4.12 4.41 8.57
N TRP A 30 3.10 5.17 8.18
CA TRP A 30 3.15 5.99 6.96
C TRP A 30 4.18 7.12 7.09
N ILE A 31 4.20 7.86 8.21
CA ILE A 31 5.21 8.91 8.45
C ILE A 31 6.63 8.34 8.35
N VAL A 32 6.91 7.22 9.03
CA VAL A 32 8.22 6.56 8.97
C VAL A 32 8.56 6.14 7.54
N SER A 33 7.58 5.62 6.79
CA SER A 33 7.79 5.20 5.39
C SER A 33 8.10 6.39 4.48
N THR A 34 7.42 7.52 4.67
CA THR A 34 7.70 8.74 3.90
C THR A 34 9.10 9.29 4.18
N LEU A 35 9.54 9.28 5.45
CA LEU A 35 10.90 9.70 5.80
C LEU A 35 11.94 8.77 5.17
N LEU A 36 11.72 7.45 5.22
CA LEU A 36 12.61 6.47 4.61
C LEU A 36 12.67 6.62 3.09
N GLN A 37 11.54 6.86 2.44
CA GLN A 37 11.50 7.10 0.99
C GLN A 37 12.38 8.28 0.60
N THR A 38 12.30 9.39 1.33
CA THR A 38 13.13 10.58 1.05
C THR A 38 14.61 10.28 1.23
N LEU A 39 14.99 9.51 2.27
CA LEU A 39 16.38 9.10 2.50
C LEU A 39 16.90 8.13 1.44
N MET A 40 16.03 7.30 0.88
CA MET A 40 16.39 6.25 -0.08
C MET A 40 16.31 6.71 -1.56
N GLN A 41 16.01 7.99 -1.82
CA GLN A 41 15.90 8.55 -3.18
C GLN A 41 17.09 8.22 -4.08
N GLY A 42 18.30 8.38 -3.56
CA GLY A 42 19.53 8.08 -4.32
C GLY A 42 19.69 6.60 -4.70
N LEU A 43 19.03 5.68 -3.99
CA LEU A 43 19.18 4.24 -4.20
C LEU A 43 18.20 3.66 -5.21
N TYR A 44 16.95 4.12 -5.25
CA TYR A 44 15.94 3.55 -6.14
C TYR A 44 15.91 4.19 -7.54
N THR A 45 16.41 5.41 -7.69
CA THR A 45 16.50 6.10 -8.99
C THR A 45 17.29 5.31 -10.05
N PRO A 46 18.51 4.79 -9.77
CA PRO A 46 19.24 3.99 -10.75
C PRO A 46 18.54 2.66 -11.07
N VAL A 47 17.84 2.07 -10.10
CA VAL A 47 17.07 0.84 -10.31
C VAL A 47 15.89 1.08 -11.25
N ALA A 48 15.15 2.18 -11.06
CA ALA A 48 14.06 2.56 -11.94
C ALA A 48 14.54 2.81 -13.37
N ASN A 49 15.69 3.48 -13.53
CA ASN A 49 16.32 3.70 -14.84
C ASN A 49 16.74 2.39 -15.51
N GLY A 50 17.32 1.45 -14.76
CA GLY A 50 17.66 0.12 -15.28
C GLY A 50 16.42 -0.66 -15.73
N LEU A 51 15.33 -0.60 -14.97
CA LEU A 51 14.06 -1.25 -15.32
C LEU A 51 13.42 -0.63 -16.56
N TRP A 52 13.45 0.71 -16.70
CA TRP A 52 13.05 1.35 -17.96
C TRP A 52 13.85 0.75 -19.11
N GLN A 53 15.17 0.89 -19.07
CA GLN A 53 16.07 0.50 -20.16
C GLN A 53 15.89 -0.96 -20.58
N THR A 54 15.51 -1.83 -19.65
CA THR A 54 15.37 -3.28 -19.89
C THR A 54 13.97 -3.69 -20.36
N PHE A 55 12.90 -3.14 -19.76
CA PHE A 55 11.54 -3.63 -19.94
C PHE A 55 10.62 -2.69 -20.75
N GLY A 56 11.08 -1.49 -21.11
CA GLY A 56 10.41 -0.66 -22.13
C GLY A 56 9.06 -0.04 -21.74
N LEU A 57 8.96 0.58 -20.56
CA LEU A 57 7.87 1.50 -20.19
C LEU A 57 8.43 2.88 -19.83
N TRP A 58 7.59 3.84 -19.46
CA TRP A 58 8.05 5.19 -19.09
C TRP A 58 8.68 5.22 -17.67
N GLU A 59 9.70 6.07 -17.44
CA GLU A 59 10.41 6.19 -16.13
C GLU A 59 9.46 6.25 -14.94
N VAL A 60 8.44 7.10 -15.10
CA VAL A 60 7.53 7.47 -14.01
C VAL A 60 6.73 6.24 -13.56
N PHE A 61 6.47 5.28 -14.45
CA PHE A 61 5.86 4.00 -14.08
C PHE A 61 6.77 3.22 -13.14
N TRP A 62 8.01 2.96 -13.54
CA TRP A 62 8.96 2.17 -12.76
C TRP A 62 9.33 2.84 -11.44
N LEU A 63 9.50 4.17 -11.45
CA LEU A 63 9.70 4.96 -10.24
C LEU A 63 8.52 4.79 -9.28
N ASN A 64 7.27 4.90 -9.74
CA ASN A 64 6.10 4.71 -8.87
C ASN A 64 5.96 3.26 -8.38
N VAL A 65 6.27 2.28 -9.23
CA VAL A 65 6.24 0.84 -8.85
C VAL A 65 7.25 0.50 -7.77
N ILE A 66 8.45 1.09 -7.80
CA ILE A 66 9.48 0.86 -6.77
C ILE A 66 9.21 1.68 -5.51
N THR A 67 8.75 2.92 -5.67
CA THR A 67 8.52 3.80 -4.53
C THR A 67 7.24 3.47 -3.76
N GLY A 68 6.21 2.94 -4.42
CA GLY A 68 4.96 2.53 -3.77
C GLY A 68 5.17 1.54 -2.61
N PRO A 69 5.91 0.43 -2.79
CA PRO A 69 6.30 -0.48 -1.71
C PRO A 69 7.06 0.22 -0.58
N LEU A 70 8.03 1.10 -0.90
CA LEU A 70 8.79 1.85 0.10
C LEU A 70 7.89 2.77 0.93
N MET A 71 6.91 3.42 0.29
CA MET A 71 5.91 4.27 0.94
C MET A 71 4.99 3.52 1.90
N ILE A 72 4.81 2.21 1.71
CA ILE A 72 3.87 1.42 2.49
C ILE A 72 4.59 0.50 3.49
N TRP A 73 5.89 0.29 3.34
CA TRP A 73 6.65 -0.69 4.13
C TRP A 73 6.52 -0.53 5.65
N GLY A 74 6.71 0.68 6.17
CA GLY A 74 6.56 0.96 7.61
C GLY A 74 5.10 0.84 8.08
N MET A 75 4.13 1.23 7.26
CA MET A 75 2.71 1.01 7.52
C MET A 75 2.38 -0.49 7.57
N ALA A 76 2.89 -1.27 6.63
CA ALA A 76 2.71 -2.71 6.56
C ALA A 76 3.30 -3.43 7.78
N ILE A 77 4.49 -3.05 8.24
CA ILE A 77 5.09 -3.61 9.45
C ILE A 77 4.24 -3.26 10.67
N ALA A 78 3.91 -1.98 10.85
CA ALA A 78 3.13 -1.53 12.01
C ALA A 78 1.76 -2.23 12.09
N GLN A 79 1.06 -2.31 10.96
CA GLN A 79 -0.21 -3.04 10.84
C GLN A 79 -0.02 -4.55 11.07
N GLY A 80 1.04 -5.13 10.52
CA GLY A 80 1.35 -6.55 10.65
C GLY A 80 1.66 -6.96 12.07
N LEU A 81 2.28 -6.10 12.88
CA LEU A 81 2.51 -6.35 14.31
C LEU A 81 1.18 -6.43 15.09
N ILE A 82 0.18 -5.64 14.70
CA ILE A 82 -1.18 -5.73 15.26
C ILE A 82 -1.85 -7.04 14.82
N LEU A 83 -1.73 -7.41 13.54
CA LEU A 83 -2.32 -8.65 13.00
C LEU A 83 -1.65 -9.91 13.57
N ARG A 84 -0.35 -9.87 13.87
CA ARG A 84 0.38 -10.99 14.49
C ARG A 84 -0.22 -11.41 15.82
N ARG A 85 -0.72 -10.46 16.62
CA ARG A 85 -1.42 -10.74 17.88
C ARG A 85 -2.74 -11.50 17.68
N ARG A 86 -3.23 -11.63 16.44
CA ARG A 86 -4.44 -12.37 16.04
C ARG A 86 -4.15 -13.67 15.29
N GLY A 87 -2.89 -14.13 15.28
CA GLY A 87 -2.50 -15.39 14.62
C GLY A 87 -2.20 -15.26 13.12
N LEU A 88 -2.27 -14.07 12.54
CA LEU A 88 -1.87 -13.84 11.15
C LEU A 88 -0.34 -13.71 11.05
N LYS A 89 0.26 -14.35 10.04
CA LYS A 89 1.71 -14.32 9.83
C LYS A 89 2.15 -12.94 9.33
N LEU A 90 2.98 -12.26 10.14
CA LEU A 90 3.56 -10.95 9.82
C LEU A 90 4.16 -10.90 8.41
N GLY A 91 4.99 -11.89 8.06
CA GLY A 91 5.65 -11.92 6.75
C GLY A 91 4.68 -11.96 5.57
N HIS A 92 3.57 -12.69 5.69
CA HIS A 92 2.57 -12.74 4.61
C HIS A 92 1.84 -11.40 4.46
N TRP A 93 1.53 -10.74 5.58
CA TRP A 93 0.93 -9.41 5.56
C TRP A 93 1.86 -8.36 4.95
N VAL A 94 3.14 -8.39 5.30
CA VAL A 94 4.12 -7.47 4.73
C VAL A 94 4.25 -7.70 3.23
N VAL A 95 4.40 -8.94 2.78
CA VAL A 95 4.49 -9.28 1.36
C VAL A 95 3.26 -8.80 0.59
N ILE A 96 2.04 -9.10 1.07
CA ILE A 96 0.82 -8.67 0.35
C ILE A 96 0.66 -7.15 0.33
N SER A 97 1.10 -6.46 1.40
CA SER A 97 1.08 -5.00 1.44
C SER A 97 2.12 -4.39 0.48
N LEU A 98 3.29 -5.01 0.32
CA LEU A 98 4.29 -4.57 -0.64
C LEU A 98 3.81 -4.78 -2.08
N ILE A 99 3.18 -5.93 -2.38
CA ILE A 99 2.53 -6.18 -3.66
C ILE A 99 1.44 -5.13 -3.92
N GLY A 100 0.59 -4.87 -2.92
CA GLY A 100 -0.41 -3.82 -2.99
C GLY A 100 0.22 -2.44 -3.24
N GLY A 101 1.39 -2.16 -2.64
CA GLY A 101 2.12 -0.90 -2.84
C GLY A 101 2.72 -0.76 -4.24
N ALA A 102 3.24 -1.84 -4.81
CA ALA A 102 3.67 -1.85 -6.21
C ALA A 102 2.49 -1.59 -7.16
N LEU A 103 1.35 -2.24 -6.89
CA LEU A 103 0.12 -2.05 -7.67
C LEU A 103 -0.49 -0.66 -7.47
N TYR A 104 -0.40 -0.08 -6.27
CA TYR A 104 -0.73 1.33 -6.02
C TYR A 104 0.09 2.24 -6.94
N GLY A 105 1.40 2.02 -7.01
CA GLY A 105 2.31 2.82 -7.82
C GLY A 105 2.01 2.67 -9.32
N ALA A 106 1.88 1.44 -9.80
CA ALA A 106 1.52 1.12 -11.18
C ALA A 106 0.19 1.77 -11.57
N ALA A 107 -0.85 1.57 -10.76
CA ALA A 107 -2.20 2.06 -11.03
C ALA A 107 -2.26 3.60 -11.01
N SER A 108 -1.62 4.24 -10.03
CA SER A 108 -1.54 5.69 -9.95
C SER A 108 -0.80 6.28 -11.15
N ALA A 109 0.33 5.69 -11.55
CA ALA A 109 1.11 6.15 -12.69
C ALA A 109 0.34 5.96 -14.02
N ALA A 110 -0.33 4.84 -14.20
CA ALA A 110 -1.14 4.56 -15.39
C ALA A 110 -2.32 5.54 -15.52
N LEU A 111 -3.05 5.81 -14.43
CA LEU A 111 -4.11 6.81 -14.44
C LEU A 111 -3.57 8.21 -14.65
N CYS A 112 -2.45 8.55 -14.02
CA CYS A 112 -1.87 9.87 -14.18
C CYS A 112 -1.41 10.09 -15.64
N ALA A 113 -0.85 9.09 -16.30
CA ALA A 113 -0.47 9.19 -17.71
C ALA A 113 -1.65 9.56 -18.63
N GLY A 114 -2.86 9.06 -18.33
CA GLY A 114 -4.07 9.38 -19.11
C GLY A 114 -4.77 10.67 -18.72
N TYR A 115 -4.81 11.00 -17.42
CA TYR A 115 -5.71 12.02 -16.88
C TYR A 115 -5.00 13.25 -16.31
N CYS A 116 -3.75 13.14 -15.87
CA CYS A 116 -2.99 14.30 -15.35
C CYS A 116 -2.74 15.42 -16.38
N PRO A 117 -2.60 15.16 -17.70
CA PRO A 117 -2.46 16.23 -18.68
C PRO A 117 -3.74 17.06 -18.89
N ILE A 118 -4.89 16.53 -18.48
CA ILE A 118 -6.22 17.09 -18.81
C ILE A 118 -6.85 17.76 -17.59
N LEU A 119 -6.54 17.27 -16.38
CA LEU A 119 -7.11 17.80 -15.14
C LEU A 119 -6.21 18.84 -14.47
N PRO A 120 -6.79 19.79 -13.70
CA PRO A 120 -5.98 20.68 -12.89
C PRO A 120 -5.14 19.89 -11.87
N PRO A 121 -3.92 20.33 -11.52
CA PRO A 121 -2.94 19.55 -10.75
C PRO A 121 -3.46 18.99 -9.42
N LEU A 122 -4.32 19.76 -8.73
CA LEU A 122 -4.96 19.36 -7.47
C LEU A 122 -5.88 18.14 -7.63
N TRP A 123 -6.65 18.09 -8.71
CA TRP A 123 -7.58 17.00 -9.00
C TRP A 123 -6.86 15.79 -9.58
N ALA A 124 -5.89 16.03 -10.45
CA ALA A 124 -5.05 15.01 -11.06
C ALA A 124 -4.33 14.16 -10.02
N GLY A 125 -3.66 14.80 -9.04
CA GLY A 125 -2.98 14.10 -7.95
C GLY A 125 -3.94 13.36 -7.02
N GLY A 126 -5.07 13.98 -6.68
CA GLY A 126 -6.07 13.38 -5.80
C GLY A 126 -6.73 12.13 -6.41
N ILE A 127 -7.07 12.16 -7.69
CA ILE A 127 -7.71 11.03 -8.40
C ILE A 127 -6.71 9.89 -8.61
N ALA A 128 -5.50 10.20 -9.09
CA ALA A 128 -4.47 9.18 -9.31
C ALA A 128 -4.10 8.47 -8.01
N ALA A 129 -3.83 9.25 -6.95
CA ALA A 129 -3.55 8.67 -5.63
C ALA A 129 -4.76 7.92 -5.07
N GLY A 130 -5.96 8.48 -5.19
CA GLY A 130 -7.20 7.85 -4.72
C GLY A 130 -7.44 6.48 -5.35
N PHE A 131 -7.22 6.35 -6.65
CA PHE A 131 -7.32 5.08 -7.35
C PHE A 131 -6.23 4.10 -6.94
N GLY A 132 -4.98 4.56 -6.83
CA GLY A 132 -3.91 3.73 -6.29
C GLY A 132 -4.27 3.15 -4.92
N TRP A 133 -4.83 3.98 -4.03
CA TRP A 133 -5.26 3.55 -2.70
C TRP A 133 -6.44 2.56 -2.75
N ALA A 134 -7.35 2.70 -3.72
CA ALA A 134 -8.43 1.75 -3.94
C ALA A 134 -7.86 0.38 -4.34
N VAL A 135 -6.89 0.34 -5.25
CA VAL A 135 -6.19 -0.89 -5.67
C VAL A 135 -5.47 -1.53 -4.48
N TYR A 136 -4.72 -0.75 -3.70
CA TYR A 136 -4.07 -1.23 -2.48
C TYR A 136 -5.06 -1.83 -1.47
N GLY A 137 -6.18 -1.12 -1.24
CA GLY A 137 -7.24 -1.54 -0.33
C GLY A 137 -7.92 -2.83 -0.80
N LEU A 138 -8.11 -3.01 -2.10
CA LEU A 138 -8.67 -4.22 -2.68
C LEU A 138 -7.75 -5.42 -2.48
N VAL A 139 -6.46 -5.28 -2.78
CA VAL A 139 -5.46 -6.35 -2.63
C VAL A 139 -5.33 -6.79 -1.17
N THR A 140 -5.15 -5.83 -0.26
CA THR A 140 -4.98 -6.12 1.17
C THR A 140 -6.29 -6.58 1.83
N GLY A 141 -7.43 -6.01 1.42
CA GLY A 141 -8.75 -6.38 1.90
C GLY A 141 -9.17 -7.79 1.49
N LEU A 142 -9.00 -8.17 0.22
CA LEU A 142 -9.30 -9.53 -0.26
C LEU A 142 -8.45 -10.58 0.48
N TRP A 143 -7.19 -10.29 0.74
CA TRP A 143 -6.34 -11.21 1.51
C TRP A 143 -6.81 -11.39 2.94
N LEU A 144 -7.22 -10.31 3.61
CA LEU A 144 -7.75 -10.35 4.98
C LEU A 144 -9.05 -11.14 5.04
N VAL A 145 -9.97 -10.90 4.11
CA VAL A 145 -11.25 -11.61 4.01
C VAL A 145 -11.04 -13.09 3.68
N GLY A 146 -10.16 -13.40 2.73
CA GLY A 146 -9.84 -14.79 2.39
C GLY A 146 -9.23 -15.57 3.56
N ARG A 147 -8.47 -14.90 4.43
CA ARG A 147 -7.87 -15.52 5.62
C ARG A 147 -8.84 -15.65 6.80
N SER A 148 -9.78 -14.72 6.97
CA SER A 148 -10.79 -14.83 8.02
C SER A 148 -11.71 -16.03 7.80
N PHE A 149 -12.15 -16.28 6.56
CA PHE A 149 -12.97 -17.46 6.23
C PHE A 149 -12.22 -18.80 6.36
N ALA A 150 -10.89 -18.79 6.24
CA ALA A 150 -10.07 -19.99 6.43
C ALA A 150 -9.91 -20.35 7.92
N GLN A 151 -10.07 -19.40 8.85
CA GLN A 151 -10.00 -19.65 10.29
C GLN A 151 -11.31 -20.18 10.88
N GLU A 152 -12.47 -19.96 10.23
CA GLU A 152 -13.78 -20.46 10.70
C GLU A 152 -14.05 -21.93 10.32
N ARG A 153 -13.23 -22.54 9.46
CA ARG A 153 -13.39 -23.94 9.01
C ARG A 153 -12.58 -24.97 9.81
N VAL A 154 -12.00 -24.58 10.94
CA VAL A 154 -11.22 -25.47 11.83
C VAL A 154 -11.97 -25.66 13.13
#